data_AF-T1C677-F1
#
_entry.id   AF-T1C677-F1
#
_cell.length_a   1.000
_cell.length_b   1.000
_cell.length_c   1.000
_cell.angle_alpha   90.00
_cell.angle_beta   90.00
_cell.angle_gamma   90.00
#
_symmetry.space_group_name_H-M   'P 1'
#
loop_
_entity.id
_entity.type
_entity.pdbx_description
1 polymer ?
#
loop_
_entity_poly.entity_id
_entity_poly.type
_entity_poly.pdbx_seq_one_letter_code
_entity_poly.pdbx_strand_id
1 'polypeptide(L)' 'MIKKLILDIDGTITNMDFTIEPETLLALRRVQKSGISIDLCSGNVLPVMIGIRNIIGIHGYLVAENS' A
#
# COMPACT_ATOMS: atom_id res chain seq x y z
N MET A 1 -12.97 -1.94 16.61
CA MET A 1 -11.59 -2.44 16.42
C MET A 1 -11.33 -2.52 14.92
N ILE A 2 -10.28 -1.89 14.42
CA ILE A 2 -9.93 -1.94 12.98
C ILE A 2 -9.23 -3.27 12.69
N LYS A 3 -9.57 -3.91 11.56
CA LYS A 3 -9.00 -5.20 11.13
C LYS A 3 -8.30 -5.13 9.78
N LYS A 4 -8.62 -4.09 8.99
CA LYS A 4 -8.12 -3.90 7.64
C LYS A 4 -7.96 -2.42 7.33
N LEU A 5 -6.92 -2.09 6.58
CA LEU A 5 -6.66 -0.80 5.99
C LEU A 5 -6.59 -0.99 4.47
N ILE A 6 -7.27 -0.13 3.71
CA ILE A 6 -7.21 -0.11 2.25
C ILE A 6 -6.60 1.24 1.88
N LEU A 7 -5.51 1.23 1.12
CA LEU A 7 -4.77 2.43 0.76
C LEU A 7 -4.63 2.55 -0.75
N ASP A 8 -4.77 3.77 -1.25
CA ASP A 8 -4.25 4.14 -2.56
C ASP A 8 -2.72 4.35 -2.51
N ILE A 9 -2.09 4.39 -3.68
CA ILE A 9 -0.64 4.55 -3.85
C ILE A 9 -0.29 6.00 -4.17
N ASP A 10 -0.76 6.49 -5.31
CA ASP A 10 -0.28 7.74 -5.92
C ASP A 10 -0.81 8.97 -5.18
N GLY A 11 0.09 9.75 -4.60
CA GLY A 11 -0.28 10.89 -3.75
C GLY A 11 -0.90 10.50 -2.41
N THR A 12 -0.93 9.20 -2.08
CA THR A 12 -1.43 8.65 -0.82
C THR A 12 -0.32 7.97 -0.01
N ILE A 13 0.23 6.85 -0.51
CA ILE A 13 1.44 6.24 0.06
C ILE A 13 2.67 6.99 -0.42
N THR A 14 2.68 7.36 -1.71
CA THR A 14 3.68 8.29 -2.22
C THR A 14 3.31 9.71 -1.84
N ASN A 15 4.31 10.58 -1.71
CA ASN A 15 4.08 12.02 -1.75
C ASN A 15 3.73 12.46 -3.20
N MET A 16 3.51 13.76 -3.38
CA MET A 16 3.18 14.36 -4.69
C MET A 16 4.30 14.22 -5.73
N ASP A 17 5.53 13.94 -5.30
CA ASP A 17 6.68 13.68 -6.17
C ASP A 17 6.84 12.19 -6.51
N PHE A 18 5.83 11.36 -6.20
CA PHE A 18 5.83 9.91 -6.41
C PHE A 18 6.97 9.16 -5.70
N THR A 19 7.46 9.72 -4.59
CA THR A 19 8.45 9.08 -3.72
C THR A 19 7.81 8.64 -2.41
N ILE A 20 8.41 7.66 -1.73
CA ILE A 20 7.90 7.13 -0.46
C ILE A 20 8.91 7.48 0.64
N GLU A 21 8.45 8.20 1.66
CA GLU A 21 9.25 8.52 2.82
C GLU A 21 9.56 7.25 3.65
N PRO A 22 10.79 7.10 4.20
CA PRO A 22 11.15 5.95 5.03
C PRO A 22 10.18 5.73 6.22
N GLU A 23 9.68 6.80 6.81
CA GLU A 23 8.74 6.78 7.93
C GLU A 23 7.42 6.12 7.54
N THR A 24 6.94 6.32 6.31
CA THR A 24 5.74 5.68 5.76
C THR A 24 5.92 4.17 5.72
N LEU A 25 7.08 3.68 5.26
CA LEU A 25 7.38 2.24 5.25
C LEU A 25 7.43 1.66 6.68
N LEU A 26 8.01 2.39 7.63
CA LEU A 26 8.04 1.97 9.03
C LEU A 26 6.64 1.92 9.65
N ALA A 27 5.78 2.88 9.33
CA ALA A 27 4.40 2.92 9.78
C ALA A 27 3.59 1.73 9.24
N LEU A 28 3.66 1.45 7.93
CA LEU A 28 2.99 0.31 7.30
C LEU A 28 3.41 -1.02 7.94
N ARG A 29 4.72 -1.19 8.23
CA ARG A 29 5.23 -2.37 8.95
C ARG A 29 4.68 -2.48 10.37
N ARG A 30 4.56 -1.38 11.11
CA ARG A 30 3.98 -1.38 12.47
C ARG A 30 2.51 -1.77 12.44
N VAL A 31 1.75 -1.28 11.47
CA VAL A 31 0.32 -1.63 11.27
C VAL A 31 0.17 -3.12 10.95
N GLN A 32 0.97 -3.68 10.04
CA GLN A 32 0.92 -5.12 9.78
C GLN A 32 1.30 -5.95 11.01
N LYS A 33 2.34 -5.53 11.75
CA LYS A 33 2.77 -6.22 12.99
C LYS A 33 1.73 -6.17 14.11
N SER A 34 0.81 -5.21 14.11
CA SER A 34 -0.30 -5.17 15.08
C SER A 34 -1.48 -6.08 14.70
N GLY A 35 -1.36 -6.82 13.59
CA GLY A 35 -2.38 -7.76 13.12
C GLY A 35 -3.44 -7.12 12.22
N ILE A 36 -3.23 -5.89 11.75
CA ILE A 36 -4.10 -5.23 10.78
C ILE A 36 -3.61 -5.56 9.37
N SER A 37 -4.50 -6.13 8.55
CA SER A 37 -4.22 -6.38 7.12
C SER A 37 -4.18 -5.07 6.33
N ILE A 38 -3.30 -4.97 5.34
CA ILE A 38 -3.22 -3.80 4.44
C ILE A 38 -3.43 -4.29 3.01
N ASP A 39 -4.47 -3.81 2.36
CA ASP A 39 -4.74 -4.03 0.93
C ASP A 39 -4.43 -2.73 0.16
N LEU A 40 -4.04 -2.84 -1.10
CA LEU A 40 -3.80 -1.70 -1.98
C LEU A 40 -4.90 -1.56 -3.02
N CYS A 41 -5.38 -0.35 -3.23
CA CYS A 41 -6.45 -0.02 -4.17
C CYS A 41 -6.07 1.23 -4.96
N SER A 42 -5.71 1.08 -6.23
CA SER A 42 -5.22 2.18 -7.06
C SER A 42 -5.65 2.03 -8.51
N GLY A 43 -5.59 3.13 -9.27
CA GLY A 43 -5.83 3.15 -10.71
C GLY A 43 -4.70 2.55 -11.55
N ASN A 44 -3.58 2.18 -10.93
CA ASN A 44 -2.48 1.52 -11.60
C ASN A 44 -2.85 0.13 -12.13
N VAL A 45 -2.20 -0.28 -13.22
CA VAL A 45 -2.32 -1.63 -13.79
C VAL A 45 -1.76 -2.67 -12.82
N LEU A 46 -2.34 -3.87 -12.82
CA LEU A 46 -2.00 -4.94 -11.88
C LEU A 46 -0.48 -5.27 -11.81
N PRO A 47 0.28 -5.32 -12.92
CA PRO A 47 1.72 -5.59 -12.85
C PRO A 47 2.52 -4.56 -12.04
N VAL A 48 2.15 -3.27 -12.14
CA VAL A 48 2.76 -2.18 -11.37
C VAL A 48 2.45 -2.36 -9.89
N MET A 49 1.19 -2.63 -9.56
CA MET A 49 0.72 -2.87 -8.19
C MET A 49 1.46 -4.03 -7.53
N ILE A 50 1.68 -5.14 -8.25
CA ILE A 50 2.43 -6.30 -7.75
C ILE A 50 3.87 -5.91 -7.41
N GLY A 51 4.53 -5.15 -8.30
CA GLY A 51 5.90 -4.67 -8.06
C GLY A 51 5.99 -3.81 -6.81
N ILE A 52 5.13 -2.80 -6.69
CA ILE A 52 5.11 -1.89 -5.55
C ILE A 52 4.84 -2.66 -4.26
N ARG A 53 3.78 -3.49 -4.22
CA ARG A 53 3.43 -4.33 -3.06
C ARG A 53 4.63 -5.12 -2.55
N ASN A 54 5.35 -5.78 -3.46
CA ASN A 54 6.49 -6.62 -3.11
C ASN A 54 7.67 -5.78 -2.56
N ILE A 55 7.95 -4.63 -3.15
CA ILE A 55 9.05 -3.74 -2.73
C ILE A 55 8.76 -3.11 -1.35
N ILE A 56 7.52 -2.66 -1.11
CA ILE A 56 7.15 -2.01 0.16
C ILE A 56 6.80 -3.01 1.27
N GLY A 57 6.70 -4.29 0.94
CA GLY A 57 6.48 -5.39 1.89
C GLY A 57 5.05 -5.44 2.44
N ILE A 58 4.06 -5.21 1.58
CA ILE A 58 2.63 -5.41 1.91
C ILE A 58 2.20 -6.80 1.43
N HIS A 59 1.33 -7.48 2.19
CA HIS A 59 0.90 -8.85 1.87
C HIS A 59 -0.59 -9.00 1.54
N GLY A 60 -1.35 -7.90 1.54
CA GLY A 60 -2.78 -7.96 1.25
C GLY A 60 -3.14 -8.01 -0.23
N TYR A 61 -4.44 -7.88 -0.48
CA TYR A 61 -5.05 -7.90 -1.79
C TYR A 61 -4.74 -6.62 -2.59
N LEU A 62 -4.90 -6.73 -3.90
CA LEU A 62 -4.71 -5.63 -4.85
C LEU A 62 -6.02 -5.39 -5.58
N VAL A 63 -6.47 -4.15 -5.62
CA VAL A 63 -7.51 -3.64 -6.52
C VAL A 63 -6.80 -2.69 -7.48
N ALA A 64 -6.86 -3.00 -8.77
CA ALA A 64 -6.10 -2.35 -9.83
C ALA A 64 -7.06 -1.77 -10.88
N GLU A 65 -6.58 -0.86 -11.72
CA GLU A 65 -7.31 -0.35 -12.90
C GLU A 65 -8.65 0.34 -12.57
N ASN A 66 -8.87 0.71 -11.30
CA ASN A 66 -10.14 1.20 -10.76
C ASN A 66 -11.34 0.27 -10.99
N SER A 67 -11.10 -1.05 -11.07
CA SER A 67 -12.12 -2.09 -11.33
C SER A 67 -12.14 -3.21 -10.30
#